data_AF-A0A9P9G0I9-F1
#
_entry.id   AF-A0A9P9G0I9-F1
#
_cell.length_a   1.000
_cell.length_b   1.000
_cell.length_c   1.000
_cell.angle_alpha   90.00
_cell.angle_beta   90.00
_cell.angle_gamma   90.00
#
_symmetry.space_group_name_H-M   'P 1'
#
loop_
_entity.id
_entity.type
_entity.pdbx_description
1 polymer ?
#
loop_
_entity_poly.entity_id
_entity_poly.type
_entity_poly.pdbx_seq_one_letter_code
_entity_poly.pdbx_strand_id
1 'polypeptide(L)'
;YRDKLSLVAPLVEEGPTAKATFLRYYHKARAATFTEEHIKSGWRGSGLWPINIQKPLSSRFVIPDEEEAQAAQEGNLTPQAASQEPEAPLFHTPRKTEEVADLARDLFEVDQLTPTHRHFCRLAGRSLEKETLKRVMESDRASQLE
;
A
#
# COMPACT_ATOMS: atom_id res chain seq x y z
N TYR A 1 -25.67 1.74 26.60
CA TYR A 1 -24.42 1.01 26.88
C TYR A 1 -23.74 1.55 28.13
N ARG A 2 -23.45 2.86 28.20
CA ARG A 2 -22.93 3.53 29.41
C ARG A 2 -23.77 3.29 30.67
N ASP A 3 -25.10 3.42 30.57
CA ASP A 3 -26.00 3.18 31.72
C ASP A 3 -26.02 1.73 32.20
N LYS A 4 -25.63 0.78 31.34
CA LYS A 4 -25.48 -0.63 31.72
C LYS A 4 -24.16 -0.88 32.44
N LEU A 5 -23.12 -0.09 32.14
CA LEU A 5 -21.81 -0.19 32.80
C LEU A 5 -21.85 0.41 34.21
N SER A 6 -22.56 1.52 34.40
CA SER A 6 -22.74 2.15 35.73
C SER A 6 -23.45 1.25 36.73
N LEU A 7 -24.32 0.35 36.25
CA LEU A 7 -25.07 -0.61 37.07
C LEU A 7 -24.22 -1.81 37.52
N VAL A 8 -23.14 -2.13 36.77
CA VAL A 8 -22.24 -3.27 37.03
C VAL A 8 -20.99 -2.84 37.81
N ALA A 9 -20.63 -1.55 37.74
CA ALA A 9 -19.50 -0.97 38.46
C ALA A 9 -19.47 -1.26 39.98
N PRO A 10 -20.61 -1.25 40.73
CA PRO A 10 -20.60 -1.54 42.17
C PRO A 10 -20.37 -3.01 42.52
N LEU A 11 -20.51 -3.93 41.55
CA LEU A 11 -20.35 -5.38 41.73
C LEU A 11 -18.91 -5.86 41.50
N VAL A 12 -18.06 -4.99 40.96
CA VAL A 12 -16.62 -5.27 40.80
C VAL A 12 -15.97 -4.91 42.12
N GLU A 13 -15.76 -5.91 42.97
CA GLU A 13 -15.02 -5.70 44.22
C GLU A 13 -13.64 -5.12 43.92
N GLU A 14 -13.35 -3.91 44.41
CA GLU A 14 -12.03 -3.31 44.34
C GLU A 14 -11.10 -4.00 45.35
N GLY A 15 -10.50 -5.11 44.93
CA GLY A 15 -9.53 -5.87 45.71
C GLY A 15 -8.57 -6.67 44.84
N PRO A 16 -7.60 -7.38 45.44
CA PRO A 16 -6.65 -8.25 44.71
C PRO A 16 -7.33 -9.28 43.80
N THR A 17 -8.56 -9.64 44.12
CA THR A 17 -9.45 -10.59 43.41
C THR A 17 -10.10 -10.00 42.16
N ALA A 18 -10.17 -8.67 42.02
CA ALA A 18 -10.78 -7.96 40.89
C ALA A 18 -10.08 -8.28 39.58
N LYS A 19 -8.74 -8.21 39.60
CA LYS A 19 -7.89 -8.48 38.43
C LYS A 19 -8.03 -9.93 37.97
N ALA A 20 -8.01 -10.88 38.90
CA ALA A 20 -8.19 -12.29 38.58
C ALA A 20 -9.57 -12.56 37.95
N THR A 21 -10.60 -11.90 38.49
CA THR A 21 -11.98 -12.01 37.99
C THR A 21 -12.12 -11.38 36.59
N PHE A 22 -11.55 -10.20 36.37
CA PHE A 22 -11.47 -9.56 35.06
C PHE A 22 -10.78 -10.45 34.04
N LEU A 23 -9.60 -10.99 34.36
CA LEU A 23 -8.85 -11.86 33.44
C LEU A 23 -9.65 -13.11 33.07
N ARG A 24 -10.36 -13.71 34.04
CA ARG A 24 -11.22 -14.88 33.79
C ARG A 24 -12.37 -14.55 32.83
N TYR A 25 -13.07 -13.43 33.04
CA TYR A 25 -14.18 -13.04 32.17
C TYR A 25 -13.68 -12.54 30.80
N TYR A 26 -12.58 -11.79 30.77
CA TYR A 26 -11.94 -11.38 29.53
C TYR A 26 -11.49 -12.59 28.71
N HIS A 27 -10.91 -13.62 29.34
CA HIS A 27 -10.55 -14.85 28.67
C HIS A 27 -11.77 -15.52 28.01
N LYS A 28 -12.90 -15.63 28.74
CA LYS A 28 -14.14 -16.19 28.19
C LYS A 28 -14.70 -15.34 27.03
N ALA A 29 -14.72 -14.02 27.20
CA ALA A 29 -15.17 -13.10 26.16
C ALA A 29 -14.27 -13.19 24.92
N ARG A 30 -12.94 -13.22 25.11
CA ARG A 30 -11.94 -13.37 24.06
C ARG A 30 -12.14 -14.66 23.27
N ALA A 31 -12.35 -15.78 23.94
CA ALA A 31 -12.60 -17.06 23.27
C ALA A 31 -13.89 -17.03 22.43
N ALA A 32 -14.93 -16.32 22.89
CA ALA A 32 -16.18 -16.18 22.13
C ALA A 32 -16.08 -15.19 20.95
N THR A 33 -15.26 -14.15 21.06
CA THR A 33 -15.16 -13.10 20.03
C THR A 33 -14.07 -13.36 19.00
N PHE A 34 -12.94 -13.96 19.35
CA PHE A 34 -11.86 -14.26 18.41
C PHE A 34 -12.09 -15.60 17.70
N THR A 35 -13.25 -15.72 17.05
CA THR A 35 -13.52 -16.77 16.08
C THR A 35 -13.14 -16.29 14.68
N GLU A 36 -12.84 -17.23 13.78
CA GLU A 36 -12.47 -16.91 12.40
C GLU A 36 -13.53 -16.04 11.70
N GLU A 37 -14.81 -16.33 11.91
CA GLU A 37 -15.94 -15.58 11.35
C GLU A 37 -16.00 -14.13 11.84
N HIS A 38 -15.81 -13.90 13.14
CA HIS A 38 -15.80 -12.56 13.72
C HIS A 38 -14.56 -11.76 13.29
N ILE A 39 -13.40 -12.41 13.19
CA ILE A 39 -12.18 -11.77 12.68
C ILE A 39 -12.39 -11.35 11.21
N LYS A 40 -12.82 -12.28 10.35
CA LYS A 40 -13.10 -12.01 8.93
C LYS A 40 -14.13 -10.90 8.74
N SER A 41 -15.21 -10.91 9.51
CA SER A 41 -16.25 -9.87 9.43
C SER A 41 -15.73 -8.50 9.88
N GLY A 42 -14.88 -8.44 10.90
CA GLY A 42 -14.19 -7.21 11.33
C GLY A 42 -13.32 -6.59 10.22
N TRP A 43 -12.51 -7.41 9.54
CA TRP A 43 -11.69 -6.97 8.40
C TRP A 43 -12.53 -6.50 7.20
N ARG A 44 -13.66 -7.15 6.95
CA ARG A 44 -14.60 -6.73 5.89
C ARG A 44 -15.27 -5.39 6.22
N GLY A 45 -15.71 -5.22 7.46
CA GLY A 45 -16.35 -3.97 7.92
C GLY A 45 -15.40 -2.77 7.95
N SER A 46 -14.11 -2.99 8.23
CA SER A 46 -13.09 -1.93 8.21
C SER A 46 -12.58 -1.58 6.81
N GLY A 47 -12.92 -2.39 5.78
CA GLY A 47 -12.40 -2.22 4.43
C GLY A 47 -10.91 -2.60 4.27
N LEU A 48 -10.28 -3.14 5.32
CA LEU A 48 -8.89 -3.61 5.29
C LEU A 48 -8.77 -5.07 4.79
N TRP A 49 -9.88 -5.68 4.39
CA TRP A 49 -9.89 -7.03 3.82
C TRP A 49 -9.19 -7.03 2.45
N PRO A 50 -8.12 -7.83 2.25
CA PRO A 50 -7.45 -7.91 0.96
C PRO A 50 -8.37 -8.62 -0.05
N ILE A 51 -8.83 -7.88 -1.05
CA ILE A 51 -9.61 -8.43 -2.18
C ILE A 51 -8.80 -9.50 -2.93
N ASN A 52 -7.49 -9.26 -3.05
CA ASN A 52 -6.54 -10.22 -3.59
C ASN A 52 -5.54 -10.59 -2.48
N ILE A 53 -5.68 -11.80 -1.95
CA ILE A 53 -4.82 -12.35 -0.88
C ILE A 53 -3.38 -12.56 -1.37
N GLN A 54 -3.18 -12.80 -2.66
CA GLN A 54 -1.84 -13.05 -3.22
C GLN A 54 -0.94 -11.82 -3.15
N LYS A 55 -1.50 -10.62 -3.24
CA LYS A 55 -0.74 -9.37 -3.26
C LYS A 55 0.02 -9.07 -1.97
N PRO A 56 -0.58 -9.21 -0.76
CA PRO A 56 0.18 -9.12 0.48
C PRO A 56 1.11 -10.31 0.69
N LEU A 57 0.74 -11.52 0.24
CA LEU A 57 1.57 -12.72 0.38
C LEU A 57 2.81 -12.72 -0.54
N SER A 58 2.75 -12.05 -1.69
CA SER A 58 3.88 -11.90 -2.61
C SER A 58 4.93 -10.87 -2.16
N SER A 59 4.78 -10.30 -0.96
CA SER A 59 5.74 -9.35 -0.42
C SER A 59 7.03 -10.07 -0.03
N ARG A 60 8.18 -9.49 -0.39
CA ARG A 60 9.52 -9.99 0.02
C ARG A 60 9.72 -10.12 1.54
N PHE A 61 8.83 -9.51 2.32
CA PHE A 61 8.87 -9.53 3.78
C PHE A 61 8.03 -10.66 4.40
N VAL A 62 7.31 -11.43 3.57
CA VAL A 62 6.61 -12.63 4.02
C VAL A 62 7.63 -13.76 4.09
N ILE A 63 7.76 -14.34 5.28
CA ILE A 63 8.62 -15.50 5.50
C ILE A 63 7.84 -16.71 4.98
N PRO A 64 8.36 -17.46 3.99
CA PRO A 64 7.71 -18.67 3.52
C PRO A 64 7.67 -19.71 4.64
N ASP A 65 6.62 -20.53 4.66
CA ASP A 65 6.51 -21.64 5.62
C ASP A 65 7.65 -22.64 5.41
N GLU A 66 7.99 -23.42 6.44
CA GLU A 66 9.13 -24.37 6.39
C GLU A 66 9.00 -25.38 5.23
N GLU A 67 7.78 -25.79 4.89
CA GLU A 67 7.50 -26.68 3.75
C GLU A 67 7.67 -25.98 2.39
N GLU A 68 7.30 -24.70 2.28
CA GLU A 68 7.54 -23.88 1.08
C GLU A 68 9.02 -23.51 0.92
N ALA A 69 9.73 -23.32 2.03
CA ALA A 69 11.17 -23.09 2.04
C ALA A 69 11.94 -24.34 1.60
N GLN A 70 11.47 -25.54 1.97
CA GLN A 70 12.03 -26.81 1.51
C GLN A 70 11.71 -27.08 0.04
N ALA A 71 10.47 -26.83 -0.40
CA ALA A 71 10.09 -26.93 -1.81
C ALA A 71 10.86 -25.95 -2.72
N ALA A 72 11.15 -24.75 -2.22
CA ALA A 72 12.00 -23.76 -2.90
C ALA A 72 13.48 -24.17 -2.96
N GLN A 73 13.94 -25.08 -2.10
CA GLN A 73 15.31 -25.60 -2.09
C GLN A 73 15.48 -26.86 -2.95
N GLU A 74 14.46 -27.71 -3.04
CA GLU A 74 14.50 -28.97 -3.80
C GLU A 74 14.17 -28.78 -5.29
N GLY A 75 13.40 -27.75 -5.64
CA GLY A 75 13.00 -27.42 -7.01
C GLY A 75 13.95 -26.47 -7.72
N ASN A 76 15.17 -26.93 -8.05
CA ASN A 76 16.14 -26.25 -8.93
C ASN A 76 16.65 -24.87 -8.49
N LEU A 77 17.98 -24.75 -8.55
CA LEU A 77 18.81 -23.56 -8.80
C LEU A 77 18.05 -22.24 -8.73
N THR A 78 18.47 -21.37 -7.81
CA THR A 78 18.36 -19.91 -7.90
C THR A 78 17.94 -19.54 -9.32
N PRO A 79 16.71 -19.10 -9.59
CA PRO A 79 16.46 -18.46 -10.87
C PRO A 79 17.44 -17.29 -10.81
N GLN A 80 18.54 -17.43 -11.55
CA GLN A 80 19.53 -16.40 -11.74
C GLN A 80 18.70 -15.18 -12.00
N ALA A 81 18.65 -14.28 -11.01
CA ALA A 81 17.69 -13.17 -10.95
C ALA A 81 17.69 -12.65 -12.36
N ALA A 82 16.61 -12.91 -13.10
CA ALA A 82 16.66 -12.81 -14.54
C ALA A 82 17.17 -11.40 -14.74
N SER A 83 18.40 -11.30 -15.22
CA SER A 83 18.90 -10.07 -15.78
C SER A 83 18.17 -10.00 -17.12
N GLN A 84 16.83 -9.95 -17.05
CA GLN A 84 16.08 -8.98 -17.79
C GLN A 84 16.71 -7.67 -17.33
N GLU A 85 17.82 -7.33 -17.98
CA GLU A 85 18.06 -5.96 -18.38
C GLU A 85 16.65 -5.46 -18.72
N PRO A 86 16.08 -4.53 -17.93
CA PRO A 86 14.69 -4.17 -18.10
C PRO A 86 14.57 -3.78 -19.57
N GLU A 87 13.84 -4.59 -20.36
CA GLU A 87 13.52 -4.26 -21.74
C GLU A 87 13.16 -2.80 -21.71
N ALA A 88 14.01 -1.97 -22.32
CA ALA A 88 13.99 -0.54 -22.08
C ALA A 88 12.53 -0.09 -22.24
N PRO A 89 11.95 0.61 -21.25
CA PRO A 89 10.52 0.88 -21.28
C PRO A 89 10.19 1.47 -22.63
N LEU A 90 9.21 0.87 -23.32
CA LEU A 90 8.80 1.22 -24.68
C LEU A 90 8.62 2.74 -24.85
N PHE A 91 8.32 3.44 -23.75
CA PHE A 91 8.31 4.90 -23.65
C PHE A 91 9.10 5.40 -22.43
N HIS A 92 9.94 6.42 -22.65
CA HIS A 92 10.64 7.16 -21.59
C HIS A 92 9.69 8.14 -20.89
N THR A 93 9.72 8.20 -19.55
CA THR A 93 8.94 9.18 -18.78
C THR A 93 9.48 10.59 -19.00
N PRO A 94 8.73 11.49 -19.64
CA PRO A 94 9.24 12.81 -19.98
C PRO A 94 9.50 13.64 -18.72
N ARG A 95 10.65 14.30 -18.67
CA ARG A 95 11.07 15.19 -17.58
C ARG A 95 10.93 16.67 -17.95
N LYS A 96 10.85 16.96 -19.24
CA LYS A 96 10.73 18.31 -19.79
C LYS A 96 9.53 18.40 -20.73
N THR A 97 8.99 19.61 -20.89
CA THR A 97 7.89 19.87 -21.83
C THR A 97 8.23 19.51 -23.27
N GLU A 98 9.49 19.71 -23.67
CA GLU A 98 9.99 19.33 -25.00
C GLU A 98 9.85 17.82 -25.23
N GLU A 99 10.27 17.02 -24.24
CA GLU A 99 10.15 15.56 -24.26
C GLU A 99 8.69 15.08 -24.31
N VAL A 100 7.75 15.83 -23.70
CA VAL A 100 6.30 15.54 -23.81
C VAL A 100 5.81 15.74 -25.26
N ALA A 101 6.34 16.75 -25.95
CA ALA A 101 5.99 17.03 -27.35
C ALA A 101 6.61 16.01 -28.31
N ASP A 102 7.82 15.52 -28.01
CA ASP A 102 8.47 14.44 -28.74
C ASP A 102 7.69 13.13 -28.59
N LEU A 103 7.39 12.76 -27.34
CA LEU A 103 6.57 11.59 -27.02
C LEU A 103 5.18 11.65 -27.66
N ALA A 104 4.58 12.84 -27.79
CA ALA A 104 3.31 12.99 -28.50
C ALA A 104 3.44 12.69 -30.01
N ARG A 105 4.58 12.98 -30.63
CA ARG A 105 4.83 12.64 -32.04
C ARG A 105 5.12 11.15 -32.22
N ASP A 106 5.70 10.52 -31.21
CA ASP A 106 5.97 9.08 -31.24
C ASP A 106 4.72 8.24 -30.96
N LEU A 107 3.85 8.71 -30.06
CA LEU A 107 2.59 8.03 -29.69
C LEU A 107 1.50 8.19 -30.74
N PHE A 108 1.40 9.38 -31.33
CA PHE A 108 0.44 9.65 -32.38
C PHE A 108 1.25 9.76 -33.67
N GLU A 109 1.16 8.75 -34.53
CA GLU A 109 1.69 8.83 -35.90
C GLU A 109 1.41 10.24 -36.46
N VAL A 110 2.40 10.87 -37.10
CA VAL A 110 2.35 12.31 -37.45
C VAL A 110 1.06 12.71 -38.19
N ASP A 111 0.48 11.77 -38.95
CA ASP A 111 -0.77 11.93 -39.70
C ASP A 111 -2.06 11.92 -38.84
N GLN A 112 -2.00 11.40 -37.61
CA GLN A 112 -3.13 11.29 -36.67
C GLN A 112 -3.10 12.37 -35.55
N LEU A 113 -2.12 13.28 -35.57
CA LEU A 113 -1.97 14.27 -34.52
C LEU A 113 -2.99 15.42 -34.67
N THR A 114 -4.13 15.27 -34.01
CA THR A 114 -5.19 16.30 -33.99
C THR A 114 -4.78 17.56 -33.20
N PRO A 115 -5.40 18.74 -33.45
CA PRO A 115 -5.19 19.93 -32.63
C PRO A 115 -5.45 19.70 -31.14
N THR A 116 -6.40 18.82 -30.80
CA THR A 116 -6.74 18.45 -29.43
C THR A 116 -5.59 17.72 -28.75
N HIS A 117 -4.96 16.75 -29.43
CA HIS A 117 -3.77 16.05 -28.90
C HIS A 117 -2.63 17.04 -28.61
N ARG A 118 -2.37 17.98 -29.54
CA ARG A 118 -1.36 19.04 -29.34
C ARG A 118 -1.68 19.96 -28.16
N HIS A 119 -2.96 20.27 -27.94
CA HIS A 119 -3.36 21.10 -26.82
C HIS A 119 -3.19 20.35 -25.49
N PHE A 120 -3.63 19.11 -25.44
CA PHE A 120 -3.49 18.24 -24.28
C PHE A 120 -2.02 18.06 -23.88
N CYS A 121 -1.14 17.71 -24.83
CA CYS A 121 0.28 17.50 -24.54
C CYS A 121 0.98 18.77 -24.07
N ARG A 122 0.63 19.95 -24.63
CA ARG A 122 1.12 21.25 -24.12
C ARG A 122 0.64 21.53 -22.70
N LEU A 123 -0.60 21.19 -22.37
CA LEU A 123 -1.14 21.36 -21.03
C LEU A 123 -0.40 20.45 -20.03
N ALA A 124 -0.19 19.18 -20.39
CA ALA A 124 0.57 18.24 -19.59
C ALA A 124 2.01 18.72 -19.33
N GLY A 125 2.73 19.16 -20.38
CA GLY A 125 4.07 19.72 -20.23
C GLY A 125 4.13 20.94 -19.31
N ARG A 126 3.22 21.90 -19.46
CA ARG A 126 3.14 23.07 -18.56
C ARG A 126 2.87 22.68 -17.11
N SER A 127 2.08 21.63 -16.88
CA SER A 127 1.81 21.16 -15.52
C SER A 127 3.05 20.52 -14.90
N LEU A 128 3.83 19.79 -15.70
CA LEU A 128 5.09 19.18 -15.28
C LEU A 128 6.12 20.27 -14.90
N GLU A 129 6.29 21.30 -15.73
CA GLU A 129 7.19 22.42 -15.43
C GLU A 129 6.86 23.09 -14.09
N LYS A 130 5.58 23.34 -13.82
CA LYS A 130 5.15 23.93 -12.55
C LYS A 130 5.56 23.07 -11.36
N GLU A 131 5.37 21.77 -11.44
CA GLU A 131 5.76 20.84 -10.38
C GLU A 131 7.28 20.74 -10.23
N THR A 132 8.04 20.76 -11.34
CA THR A 132 9.51 20.78 -11.26
C THR A 132 10.02 22.05 -10.58
N LEU A 133 9.46 23.22 -10.92
CA LEU A 133 9.83 24.48 -10.30
C LEU A 133 9.51 24.47 -8.81
N LYS A 134 8.33 23.97 -8.43
CA LYS A 134 7.92 23.85 -7.03
C LYS A 134 8.90 22.99 -6.24
N ARG A 135 9.30 21.83 -6.78
CA ARG A 135 10.28 20.94 -6.15
C ARG A 135 11.67 21.58 -6.01
N VAL A 136 12.11 22.33 -7.02
CA VAL A 136 13.37 23.08 -6.96
C VAL A 136 13.30 24.13 -5.85
N MET A 137 12.22 24.90 -5.77
CA MET A 137 12.03 25.89 -4.71
C MET A 137 11.99 25.27 -3.30
N GLU A 138 11.35 24.10 -3.15
CA GLU A 138 11.34 23.35 -1.89
C GLU A 138 12.73 22.84 -1.52
N SER A 139 13.50 22.36 -2.50
CA SER A 139 14.89 21.94 -2.30
C SER A 139 15.77 23.12 -1.88
N ASP A 140 15.66 24.28 -2.54
CA ASP A 140 16.43 25.48 -2.20
C ASP A 140 16.11 25.97 -0.79
N ARG A 141 14.84 25.90 -0.37
CA ARG A 141 14.42 26.23 1.00
C ARG A 141 15.00 25.26 2.02
N ALA A 142 15.04 23.97 1.71
CA ALA A 142 15.65 22.97 2.60
C ALA A 142 17.15 23.24 2.77
N SER A 143 17.87 23.54 1.69
CA SER A 143 19.30 23.86 1.73
C SER A 143 19.64 25.15 2.49
N GLN A 144 18.68 26.06 2.70
CA GLN A 144 18.88 27.29 3.50
C GLN A 144 18.69 27.08 5.01
N LEU A 145 18.09 25.95 5.41
CA LEU A 145 17.83 25.62 6.81
C LEU A 145 18.91 24.69 7.40
N GLU A 146 19.72 24.04 6.55
CA GLU A 146 20.94 23.31 6.91
C GLU A 146 22.14 24.26 7.07
#